data_AF-A0A819ME03-F1
#
_entry.id   AF-A0A819ME03-F1
#
_cell.length_a   1.000
_cell.length_b   1.000
_cell.length_c   1.000
_cell.angle_alpha   90.00
_cell.angle_beta   90.00
_cell.angle_gamma   90.00
#
_symmetry.space_group_name_H-M   'P 1'
#
loop_
_entity.id
_entity.type
_entity.pdbx_description
1 polymer ?
#
loop_
_entity_poly.entity_id
_entity_poly.type
_entity_poly.pdbx_seq_one_letter_code
_entity_poly.pdbx_strand_id
1 'polypeptide(L)'
;CSSHVGDSSQPPNSVKNAADEFLQSWAYWGNYFDHEPTMKRLSRVYARAIAGKPLAMQYIASQRQFYLSYYIDPTIKQPTEIYVSPLLYPQQSYNVTVNRALKWKTDSTNANIILVEPNEQFFKSKNQAIIGVVEIRPTM
;
A
#
# COMPACT_ATOMS: atom_id res chain seq x y z
N CYS A 1 -23.98 9.76 37.59
CA CYS A 1 -23.55 10.22 36.25
C CYS A 1 -22.07 9.90 36.08
N SER A 2 -21.74 8.79 35.42
CA SER A 2 -20.35 8.44 35.12
C SER A 2 -20.11 8.76 33.65
N SER A 3 -19.38 9.84 33.38
CA SER A 3 -18.98 10.23 32.04
C SER A 3 -17.81 9.35 31.60
N HIS A 4 -18.11 8.34 30.78
CA HIS A 4 -17.13 7.70 29.91
C HIS A 4 -16.60 8.77 28.94
N VAL A 5 -15.40 9.27 29.19
CA VAL A 5 -14.64 10.00 28.18
C VAL A 5 -14.09 8.96 27.23
N GLY A 6 -14.83 8.69 26.16
CA GLY A 6 -14.30 7.97 25.02
C GLY A 6 -13.16 8.80 24.43
N ASP A 7 -11.95 8.25 24.46
CA ASP A 7 -10.77 8.84 23.82
C ASP A 7 -11.04 8.95 22.30
N SER A 8 -11.44 10.16 21.89
CA SER A 8 -11.85 10.53 20.53
C SER A 8 -10.66 10.95 19.65
N SER A 9 -9.42 10.66 20.06
CA SER A 9 -8.21 11.19 19.43
C SER A 9 -7.74 10.44 18.18
N GLN A 10 -8.36 9.31 17.81
CA GLN A 10 -7.85 8.44 16.74
C GLN A 10 -8.82 8.34 15.57
N PRO A 11 -8.38 8.44 14.30
CA PRO A 11 -9.23 8.17 13.16
C PRO A 11 -9.64 6.69 13.24
N PRO A 12 -10.93 6.39 13.38
CA PRO A 12 -11.39 5.00 13.33
C PRO A 12 -10.94 4.38 12.01
N ASN A 13 -10.74 3.06 11.99
CA ASN A 13 -10.37 2.35 10.75
C ASN A 13 -11.29 2.69 9.57
N SER A 14 -12.52 3.13 9.84
CA SER A 14 -13.45 3.66 8.83
C SER A 14 -12.89 4.84 8.02
N VAL A 15 -12.14 5.78 8.60
CA VAL A 15 -11.57 6.93 7.87
C VAL A 15 -10.50 6.46 6.88
N LYS A 16 -9.58 5.60 7.32
CA LYS A 16 -8.53 5.05 6.45
C LYS A 16 -9.12 4.17 5.34
N ASN A 17 -10.12 3.36 5.67
CA ASN A 17 -10.80 2.51 4.70
C ASN A 17 -11.57 3.35 3.67
N ALA A 18 -12.26 4.41 4.10
CA ALA A 18 -12.93 5.33 3.19
C ALA A 18 -11.92 6.07 2.30
N ALA A 19 -10.81 6.54 2.87
CA ALA A 19 -9.75 7.18 2.09
C ALA A 19 -9.18 6.22 1.02
N ASP A 20 -8.97 4.95 1.35
CA ASP A 20 -8.54 3.93 0.39
C ASP A 20 -9.59 3.66 -0.70
N GLU A 21 -10.87 3.57 -0.33
CA GLU A 21 -12.01 3.39 -1.26
C GLU A 21 -12.09 4.51 -2.31
N PHE A 22 -11.84 5.75 -1.89
CA PHE A 22 -11.86 6.92 -2.77
C PHE A 22 -10.47 7.32 -3.30
N LEU A 23 -9.43 6.53 -3.03
CA LEU A 23 -8.03 6.81 -3.42
C LEU A 23 -7.55 8.20 -2.94
N GLN A 24 -8.02 8.63 -1.77
CA GLN A 24 -7.68 9.90 -1.15
C GLN A 24 -6.54 9.75 -0.14
N SER A 25 -5.77 10.82 0.02
CA SER A 25 -4.82 10.94 1.11
C SER A 25 -5.53 11.36 2.40
N TRP A 26 -4.85 11.17 3.52
CA TRP A 26 -5.27 11.67 4.82
C TRP A 26 -4.03 12.07 5.61
N ALA A 27 -4.21 12.99 6.55
CA ALA A 27 -3.20 13.36 7.52
C ALA A 27 -3.79 13.17 8.92
N TYR A 28 -3.02 12.54 9.81
CA TYR A 28 -3.39 12.44 11.21
C TYR A 28 -3.00 13.71 11.95
N TRP A 29 -3.85 14.14 12.89
CA TRP A 29 -3.59 15.28 13.75
C TRP A 29 -3.68 14.83 15.21
N GLY A 30 -2.54 14.84 15.92
CA GLY A 30 -2.45 14.47 17.34
C GLY A 30 -1.00 14.28 17.81
N ASN A 31 -0.81 14.04 19.11
CA ASN A 31 0.52 13.80 19.67
C ASN A 31 1.08 12.43 19.22
N TYR A 32 2.18 12.47 18.48
CA TYR A 32 2.88 11.29 17.98
C TYR A 32 3.71 10.56 19.06
N PHE A 33 4.12 11.28 20.11
CA PHE A 33 5.22 10.86 20.97
C PHE A 33 4.82 9.98 22.17
N ASP A 34 3.52 9.85 22.47
CA ASP A 34 3.12 9.25 23.74
C ASP A 34 2.73 7.76 23.62
N HIS A 35 2.48 7.21 22.41
CA HIS A 35 1.90 5.86 22.28
C HIS A 35 2.35 5.03 21.05
N GLU A 36 3.25 4.06 21.26
CA GLU A 36 3.58 2.95 20.32
C GLU A 36 2.34 2.27 19.68
N PRO A 37 1.25 1.99 20.42
CA PRO A 37 0.03 1.43 19.84
C PRO A 37 -0.58 2.29 18.71
N THR A 38 -0.44 3.62 18.80
CA THR A 38 -0.95 4.56 17.79
C THR A 38 -0.12 4.46 16.50
N MET A 39 1.20 4.40 16.62
CA MET A 39 2.09 4.24 15.46
C MET A 39 1.84 2.95 14.69
N LYS A 40 1.64 1.82 15.38
CA LYS A 40 1.27 0.55 14.74
C LYS A 40 -0.11 0.61 14.08
N ARG A 41 -1.07 1.32 14.66
CA ARG A 41 -2.43 1.48 14.10
C ARG A 41 -2.49 2.39 12.88
N LEU A 42 -1.64 3.41 12.82
CA LEU A 42 -1.55 4.34 11.68
C LEU A 42 -0.65 3.79 10.57
N SER A 43 0.30 2.92 10.93
CA SER A 43 1.15 2.21 9.97
C SER A 43 0.33 1.37 9.01
N ARG A 44 0.72 1.39 7.73
CA ARG A 44 0.12 0.58 6.68
C ARG A 44 1.10 0.38 5.53
N VAL A 45 0.76 -0.56 4.66
CA VAL A 45 1.34 -0.63 3.31
C VAL A 45 0.54 0.29 2.40
N TYR A 46 1.20 1.07 1.56
CA TYR A 46 0.52 1.92 0.58
C TYR A 46 1.42 2.26 -0.61
N ALA A 47 0.80 2.53 -1.76
CA ALA A 47 1.51 3.05 -2.93
C ALA A 47 1.84 4.54 -2.73
N ARG A 48 3.12 4.90 -2.81
CA ARG A 48 3.60 6.30 -2.75
C ARG A 48 3.49 6.98 -4.10
N ALA A 49 3.72 6.22 -5.18
CA ALA A 49 3.61 6.66 -6.56
C ALA A 49 3.15 5.49 -7.43
N ILE A 50 2.28 5.73 -8.41
CA ILE A 50 1.74 4.69 -9.31
C ILE A 50 2.05 5.07 -10.75
N ALA A 51 2.66 4.16 -11.49
CA ALA A 51 3.01 4.31 -12.91
C ALA A 51 1.79 4.03 -13.81
N GLY A 52 0.75 4.84 -13.65
CA GLY A 52 -0.48 4.76 -14.41
C GLY A 52 -1.68 5.26 -13.62
N LYS A 53 -2.88 4.78 -13.97
CA LYS A 53 -4.14 5.22 -13.35
C LYS A 53 -4.61 4.22 -12.30
N PRO A 54 -4.66 4.58 -11.00
CA PRO A 54 -5.16 3.67 -9.98
C PRO A 54 -6.63 3.31 -10.20
N LEU A 55 -6.96 2.05 -9.94
CA LEU A 55 -8.32 1.51 -9.99
C LEU A 55 -8.84 1.23 -8.59
N ALA A 56 -8.02 0.57 -7.77
CA ALA A 56 -8.32 0.29 -6.38
C ALA A 56 -7.03 0.13 -5.58
N MET A 57 -7.04 0.58 -4.34
CA MET A 57 -5.98 0.35 -3.36
C MET A 57 -6.63 0.06 -2.01
N GLN A 58 -6.17 -0.97 -1.31
CA GLN A 58 -6.73 -1.32 -0.01
C GLN A 58 -5.68 -1.95 0.89
N TYR A 59 -5.64 -1.50 2.15
CA TYR A 59 -4.90 -2.19 3.20
C TYR A 59 -5.86 -2.78 4.25
N ILE A 60 -5.91 -4.12 4.34
CA ILE A 60 -6.70 -4.85 5.33
C ILE A 60 -5.84 -5.08 6.57
N ALA A 61 -5.93 -4.17 7.54
CA ALA A 61 -5.08 -4.17 8.73
C ALA A 61 -5.18 -5.46 9.58
N SER A 62 -6.36 -6.07 9.69
CA SER A 62 -6.57 -7.31 10.44
C SER A 62 -5.82 -8.51 9.85
N GLN A 63 -5.61 -8.51 8.54
CA GLN A 63 -4.90 -9.56 7.81
C GLN A 63 -3.46 -9.18 7.47
N ARG A 64 -3.07 -7.92 7.75
CA ARG A 64 -1.84 -7.31 7.23
C ARG A 64 -1.69 -7.59 5.75
N GLN A 65 -2.72 -7.27 4.98
CA GLN A 65 -2.77 -7.57 3.56
C GLN A 65 -2.99 -6.31 2.75
N PHE A 66 -2.26 -6.17 1.66
CA PHE A 66 -2.35 -5.03 0.76
C PHE A 66 -2.71 -5.48 -0.64
N TYR A 67 -3.60 -4.72 -1.27
CA TYR A 67 -4.00 -4.89 -2.66
C TYR A 67 -3.88 -3.58 -3.41
N LEU A 68 -3.36 -3.66 -4.63
CA LEU A 68 -3.35 -2.55 -5.57
C LEU A 68 -3.70 -3.07 -6.96
N SER A 69 -4.59 -2.36 -7.65
CA SER A 69 -4.84 -2.52 -9.08
C SER A 69 -4.84 -1.18 -9.80
N TYR A 70 -4.30 -1.15 -11.01
CA TYR A 70 -4.18 0.07 -11.80
C TYR A 70 -4.03 -0.24 -13.29
N TYR A 71 -4.47 0.69 -14.14
CA TYR A 71 -4.10 0.67 -15.55
C TYR A 71 -2.64 1.07 -15.69
N ILE A 72 -1.84 0.20 -16.30
CA ILE A 72 -0.42 0.47 -16.54
C ILE A 72 -0.27 1.50 -17.65
N ASP A 73 0.50 2.56 -17.40
CA ASP A 73 0.90 3.52 -18.42
C ASP A 73 2.38 3.28 -18.81
N PRO A 74 2.67 2.67 -19.98
CA PRO A 74 4.04 2.35 -20.39
C PRO A 74 4.87 3.58 -20.80
N THR A 75 4.24 4.75 -20.89
CA THR A 75 4.96 6.01 -21.15
C THR A 75 5.71 6.51 -19.92
N ILE A 76 5.25 6.15 -18.72
CA ILE A 76 5.91 6.44 -17.45
C ILE A 76 7.10 5.48 -17.27
N LYS A 77 8.29 6.04 -17.03
CA LYS A 77 9.54 5.24 -16.92
C LYS A 77 9.92 4.90 -15.49
N GLN A 78 9.38 5.66 -14.52
CA GLN A 78 9.55 5.41 -13.11
C GLN A 78 8.69 4.22 -12.68
N PRO A 79 9.16 3.39 -11.74
CA PRO A 79 8.36 2.30 -11.21
C PRO A 79 7.18 2.81 -10.37
N THR A 80 6.20 1.95 -10.16
CA THR A 80 5.27 2.11 -9.05
C THR A 80 6.02 1.82 -7.74
N GLU A 81 5.95 2.75 -6.79
CA GLU A 81 6.59 2.63 -5.48
C GLU A 81 5.56 2.26 -4.42
N ILE A 82 5.81 1.17 -3.70
CA ILE A 82 4.97 0.72 -2.60
C ILE A 82 5.81 0.71 -1.32
N TYR A 83 5.38 1.44 -0.32
CA TYR A 83 6.00 1.42 1.00
C TYR A 83 5.42 0.30 1.87
N VAL A 84 6.29 -0.48 2.49
CA VAL A 84 5.96 -1.52 3.46
C VAL A 84 6.49 -1.11 4.83
N SER A 85 5.59 -0.94 5.80
CA SER A 85 6.02 -0.53 7.15
C SER A 85 6.81 -1.65 7.85
N PRO A 86 8.06 -1.41 8.30
CA PRO A 86 8.84 -2.39 9.06
C PRO A 86 8.23 -2.68 10.45
N LEU A 87 7.36 -1.80 10.95
CA LEU A 87 6.60 -2.05 12.19
C LEU A 87 5.56 -3.16 12.04
N LEU A 88 5.05 -3.36 10.82
CA LEU A 88 4.04 -4.36 10.49
C LEU A 88 4.65 -5.67 9.95
N TYR A 89 5.78 -5.55 9.25
CA TYR A 89 6.53 -6.65 8.66
C TYR A 89 8.02 -6.54 9.03
N PRO A 90 8.37 -6.87 10.29
CA PRO A 90 9.77 -6.88 10.71
C PRO A 90 10.54 -7.88 9.84
N GLN A 91 11.80 -7.55 9.54
CA GLN A 91 12.71 -8.41 8.77
C GLN A 91 12.15 -8.82 7.39
N GLN A 92 11.30 -8.00 6.79
CA GLN A 92 10.65 -8.29 5.49
C GLN A 92 9.85 -9.59 5.52
N SER A 93 9.11 -9.84 6.61
CA SER A 93 8.22 -10.98 6.80
C SER A 93 6.93 -10.90 5.95
N TYR A 94 7.10 -10.73 4.63
CA TYR A 94 6.02 -10.69 3.66
C TYR A 94 6.38 -11.39 2.35
N ASN A 95 5.34 -11.75 1.59
CA ASN A 95 5.42 -12.19 0.21
C ASN A 95 4.74 -11.15 -0.70
N VAL A 96 5.37 -10.89 -1.85
CA VAL A 96 4.80 -10.03 -2.89
C VAL A 96 4.39 -10.90 -4.07
N THR A 97 3.12 -10.83 -4.44
CA THR A 97 2.59 -11.48 -5.64
C THR A 97 2.16 -10.42 -6.64
N VAL A 98 2.55 -10.58 -7.89
CA VAL A 98 2.12 -9.72 -8.99
C VAL A 98 1.57 -10.57 -10.13
N ASN A 99 0.65 -10.02 -10.92
CA ASN A 99 0.21 -10.70 -12.13
C ASN A 99 1.29 -10.69 -13.23
N ARG A 100 1.10 -11.46 -14.31
CA ARG A 100 2.09 -11.65 -15.39
C ARG A 100 2.50 -10.36 -16.11
N ALA A 101 1.67 -9.32 -16.03
CA ALA A 101 1.94 -8.02 -16.63
C ALA A 101 3.01 -7.22 -15.88
N LEU A 102 3.39 -7.66 -14.69
CA LEU A 102 4.29 -6.93 -13.80
C LEU A 102 5.47 -7.80 -13.40
N LYS A 103 6.53 -7.12 -12.97
CA LYS A 103 7.66 -7.66 -12.23
C LYS A 103 7.93 -6.73 -11.05
N TRP A 104 8.58 -7.24 -10.01
CA TRP A 104 8.89 -6.43 -8.84
C TRP A 104 10.30 -6.72 -8.32
N LYS A 105 10.83 -5.77 -7.57
CA LYS A 105 12.08 -5.88 -6.80
C LYS A 105 11.99 -4.98 -5.57
N THR A 106 12.83 -5.25 -4.57
CA THR A 106 13.04 -4.30 -3.47
C THR A 106 14.00 -3.20 -3.92
N ASP A 107 13.79 -1.97 -3.48
CA ASP A 107 14.72 -0.88 -3.71
C ASP A 107 16.07 -1.16 -3.01
N SER A 108 17.17 -0.86 -3.71
CA SER A 108 18.53 -1.15 -3.21
C SER A 108 19.00 -0.18 -2.13
N THR A 109 18.35 0.98 -1.98
CA THR A 109 18.71 2.00 -0.99
C THR A 109 17.77 1.99 0.21
N ASN A 110 16.54 1.51 0.04
CA ASN A 110 15.56 1.40 1.10
C ASN A 110 14.76 0.09 1.01
N ALA A 111 15.09 -0.86 1.89
CA ALA A 111 14.47 -2.18 1.89
C ALA A 111 12.96 -2.19 2.24
N ASN A 112 12.39 -1.05 2.67
CA ASN A 112 10.96 -0.88 2.93
C ASN A 112 10.19 -0.39 1.69
N ILE A 113 10.85 -0.25 0.54
CA ILE A 113 10.24 0.16 -0.72
C ILE A 113 10.28 -1.01 -1.70
N ILE A 114 9.10 -1.36 -2.23
CA ILE A 114 8.94 -2.27 -3.36
C ILE A 114 8.78 -1.43 -4.63
N LEU A 115 9.55 -1.76 -5.65
CA LEU A 115 9.48 -1.19 -6.98
C LEU A 115 8.78 -2.18 -7.91
N VAL A 116 7.67 -1.74 -8.51
CA VAL A 116 6.87 -2.54 -9.44
C VAL A 116 6.94 -1.92 -10.83
N GLU A 117 7.34 -2.73 -11.81
CA GLU A 117 7.57 -2.32 -13.19
C GLU A 117 6.75 -3.18 -14.16
N PRO A 118 6.39 -2.65 -15.35
CA PRO A 118 5.85 -3.46 -16.43
C PRO A 118 6.79 -4.61 -16.81
N ASN A 119 6.22 -5.80 -17.01
CA ASN A 119 6.93 -6.92 -17.62
C ASN A 119 6.85 -6.79 -19.15
N GLU A 120 7.84 -6.13 -19.76
CA GLU A 120 7.87 -5.83 -21.20
C GLU A 120 7.59 -7.03 -22.13
N GLN A 121 7.96 -8.24 -21.71
CA GLN A 121 7.68 -9.46 -22.49
C GLN A 121 6.19 -9.70 -22.68
N PHE A 122 5.36 -9.28 -21.72
CA PHE A 122 3.91 -9.38 -21.76
C PHE A 122 3.28 -8.36 -22.72
N PHE A 123 3.88 -7.18 -22.86
CA PHE A 123 3.30 -6.05 -23.62
C PHE A 123 3.46 -6.17 -25.14
N LYS A 124 4.43 -6.95 -25.63
CA LYS A 124 4.74 -7.08 -27.07
C LYS A 124 3.60 -7.60 -27.96
N SER A 125 2.47 -8.01 -27.38
CA SER A 125 1.37 -8.70 -28.08
C SER A 125 -0.01 -8.06 -27.90
N LYS A 126 -0.14 -6.88 -27.26
CA LYS A 126 -1.44 -6.35 -26.81
C LYS A 126 -1.67 -4.89 -27.18
N ASN A 127 -2.78 -4.61 -27.86
CA ASN A 127 -3.30 -3.27 -28.17
C ASN A 127 -4.42 -2.81 -27.23
N GLN A 128 -4.48 -3.36 -26.01
CA GLN A 128 -5.53 -3.05 -25.03
C GLN A 128 -4.92 -2.53 -23.73
N ALA A 129 -5.71 -1.78 -22.97
CA ALA A 129 -5.33 -1.37 -21.63
C ALA A 129 -5.04 -2.61 -20.76
N ILE A 130 -3.86 -2.63 -20.14
CA ILE A 130 -3.42 -3.74 -19.29
C ILE A 130 -3.54 -3.31 -17.83
N ILE A 131 -4.17 -4.18 -17.03
CA ILE A 131 -4.30 -3.98 -15.59
C ILE A 131 -3.15 -4.67 -14.88
N GLY A 132 -2.40 -3.90 -14.10
CA GLY A 132 -1.45 -4.42 -13.13
C GLY A 132 -2.16 -4.76 -11.83
N VAL A 133 -1.80 -5.88 -11.21
CA VAL A 133 -2.31 -6.28 -9.89
C VAL A 133 -1.13 -6.65 -9.01
N VAL A 134 -1.07 -6.04 -7.82
CA VAL A 134 -0.07 -6.29 -6.79
C VAL A 134 -0.75 -6.68 -5.50
N GLU A 135 -0.19 -7.68 -4.83
CA GLU A 135 -0.65 -8.17 -3.56
C GLU A 135 0.54 -8.38 -2.62
N ILE A 136 0.41 -7.94 -1.37
CA ILE A 136 1.41 -8.17 -0.32
C ILE A 136 0.72 -8.81 0.88
N ARG A 137 1.25 -9.97 1.31
CA ARG A 137 0.74 -10.78 2.42
C ARG A 137 1.86 -11.06 3.42
N PRO A 138 1.57 -11.27 4.71
CA PRO A 138 2.60 -11.70 5.65
C PRO A 138 3.11 -13.11 5.29
N THR A 139 4.37 -13.39 5.59
CA THR A 139 4.89 -14.76 5.55
C THR A 139 4.27 -15.54 6.73
N MET A 140 3.79 -16.75 6.47
CA MET A 140 3.24 -17.65 7.50
C MET A 140 4.31 -18.13 8.47
#